data_AF-A0A822HQT5-F1
#
_entry.id   AF-A0A822HQT5-F1
#
_cell.length_a   1.000
_cell.length_b   1.000
_cell.length_c   1.000
_cell.angle_alpha   90.00
_cell.angle_beta   90.00
_cell.angle_gamma   90.00
#
_symmetry.space_group_name_H-M   'P 1'
#
loop_
_entity.id
_entity.type
_entity.pdbx_description
1 polymer ?
#
loop_
_entity_poly.entity_id
_entity_poly.type
_entity_poly.pdbx_seq_one_letter_code
_entity_poly.pdbx_strand_id
1 'polypeptide(L)'
;KEEEIRNNAQVRYHAAKIMYTLNEIINNIDNYDKRRHILESLGQIHFMYDVQPAYFQAAKSSMEHVLNSVLGKNFTLRHKQAWTYLFQQIVVDLGRGVEQQAVLAGHLKKETKIITEHTM
;
A
#
# COMPACT_ATOMS: atom_id res chain seq x y z
N LYS A 1 -9.85 -21.68 12.02
CA LYS A 1 -9.55 -20.23 11.95
C LYS A 1 -8.29 -19.91 11.16
N GLU A 2 -7.08 -20.28 11.62
CA GLU A 2 -5.85 -19.96 10.86
C GLU A 2 -5.72 -20.76 9.55
N GLU A 3 -6.03 -22.05 9.60
CA GLU A 3 -6.02 -22.93 8.42
C GLU A 3 -7.08 -22.53 7.38
N GLU A 4 -8.24 -22.04 7.82
CA GLU A 4 -9.29 -21.51 6.93
C GLU A 4 -8.81 -20.25 6.18
N ILE A 5 -8.10 -19.34 6.87
CA ILE A 5 -7.51 -18.14 6.24
C ILE A 5 -6.43 -18.54 5.23
N ARG A 6 -5.56 -19.51 5.58
CA ARG A 6 -4.51 -20.01 4.69
C ARG A 6 -5.07 -20.62 3.40
N ASN A 7 -6.20 -21.32 3.49
CA ASN A 7 -6.81 -22.00 2.35
C ASN A 7 -7.79 -21.11 1.56
N ASN A 8 -8.12 -19.91 2.06
CA ASN A 8 -8.99 -18.97 1.37
C ASN A 8 -8.33 -18.46 0.07
N ALA A 9 -9.00 -18.70 -1.06
CA ALA A 9 -8.48 -18.35 -2.39
C ALA A 9 -8.23 -16.84 -2.57
N GLN A 10 -9.10 -15.99 -2.03
CA GLN A 10 -8.97 -14.54 -2.11
C GLN A 10 -7.77 -14.02 -1.31
N VAL A 11 -7.57 -14.57 -0.10
CA VAL A 11 -6.40 -14.25 0.74
C VAL A 11 -5.12 -14.64 0.02
N ARG A 12 -5.06 -15.86 -0.54
CA ARG A 12 -3.88 -16.35 -1.28
C ARG A 12 -3.58 -15.50 -2.51
N TYR A 13 -4.62 -15.15 -3.27
CA TYR A 13 -4.49 -14.26 -4.43
C TYR A 13 -3.94 -12.89 -4.03
N HIS A 14 -4.49 -12.29 -2.99
CA HIS A 14 -4.04 -10.98 -2.51
C HIS A 14 -2.60 -11.03 -1.98
N ALA A 15 -2.23 -12.07 -1.23
CA ALA A 15 -0.87 -12.28 -0.76
C ALA A 15 0.12 -12.39 -1.93
N ALA A 16 -0.22 -13.11 -3.00
CA ALA A 16 0.60 -13.20 -4.20
C ALA A 16 0.78 -11.83 -4.87
N LYS A 17 -0.29 -11.01 -4.96
CA LYS A 17 -0.22 -9.65 -5.51
C LYS A 17 0.67 -8.73 -4.68
N ILE A 18 0.62 -8.82 -3.35
CA ILE A 18 1.52 -8.08 -2.45
C ILE A 18 2.97 -8.44 -2.77
N MET A 19 3.30 -9.73 -2.82
CA MET A 19 4.68 -10.19 -3.05
C MET A 19 5.18 -9.81 -4.46
N TYR A 20 4.31 -9.87 -5.47
CA TYR A 20 4.64 -9.40 -6.82
C TYR A 20 4.98 -7.90 -6.83
N THR A 21 4.15 -7.07 -6.20
CA THR A 21 4.40 -5.63 -6.12
C THR A 21 5.68 -5.32 -5.35
N LEU A 22 5.94 -6.01 -4.24
CA LEU A 22 7.20 -5.87 -3.50
C LEU A 22 8.42 -6.22 -4.36
N ASN A 23 8.35 -7.29 -5.15
CA ASN A 23 9.40 -7.65 -6.10
C ASN A 23 9.65 -6.53 -7.13
N GLU A 24 8.58 -5.95 -7.70
CA GLU A 24 8.71 -4.83 -8.63
C GLU A 24 9.35 -3.61 -7.98
N ILE A 25 8.99 -3.29 -6.73
CA ILE A 25 9.58 -2.17 -5.98
C ILE A 25 11.08 -2.41 -5.75
N ILE A 26 11.46 -3.62 -5.32
CA ILE A 26 12.86 -3.98 -5.03
C ILE A 26 13.70 -3.99 -6.31
N ASN A 27 13.19 -4.54 -7.41
CA ASN A 27 13.89 -4.56 -8.70
C ASN A 27 14.11 -3.16 -9.29
N ASN A 28 13.34 -2.18 -8.82
CA ASN A 28 13.47 -0.79 -9.24
C ASN A 28 13.93 0.10 -8.07
N ILE A 29 14.65 -0.42 -7.07
CA ILE A 29 15.01 0.29 -5.81
C ILE A 29 15.84 1.58 -5.99
N ASP A 30 16.48 1.76 -7.15
CA ASP A 30 17.21 2.99 -7.47
C ASP A 30 16.40 3.95 -8.37
N ASN A 31 15.29 3.49 -8.96
CA ASN A 31 14.41 4.32 -9.79
C ASN A 31 13.23 4.87 -8.96
N TYR A 32 13.46 5.99 -8.28
CA TYR A 32 12.49 6.60 -7.37
C TYR A 32 11.15 6.91 -8.04
N ASP A 33 11.17 7.58 -9.19
CA ASP A 33 9.95 8.03 -9.87
C ASP A 33 9.07 6.86 -10.29
N LYS A 34 9.66 5.78 -10.81
CA LYS A 34 8.92 4.58 -11.20
C LYS A 34 8.25 3.92 -10.00
N ARG A 35 8.97 3.75 -8.88
CA ARG A 35 8.40 3.14 -7.67
C ARG A 35 7.27 3.99 -7.12
N ARG A 36 7.50 5.30 -7.02
CA ARG A 36 6.50 6.26 -6.56
C ARG A 36 5.23 6.18 -7.40
N HIS A 37 5.35 6.18 -8.73
CA HIS A 37 4.19 6.10 -9.62
C HIS A 37 3.40 4.80 -9.47
N ILE A 38 4.09 3.65 -9.36
CA ILE A 38 3.45 2.34 -9.10
C ILE A 38 2.66 2.38 -7.78
N LEU A 39 3.29 2.90 -6.72
CA LEU A 39 2.72 2.91 -5.38
C LEU A 39 1.57 3.91 -5.23
N GLU A 40 1.69 5.12 -5.79
CA GLU A 40 0.59 6.10 -5.78
C GLU A 40 -0.61 5.56 -6.57
N SER A 41 -0.40 4.97 -7.76
CA SER A 41 -1.48 4.34 -8.53
C SER A 41 -2.15 3.21 -7.74
N LEU A 42 -1.36 2.41 -7.03
CA LEU A 42 -1.89 1.36 -6.17
C LEU A 42 -2.66 1.93 -4.97
N GLY A 43 -2.22 3.05 -4.40
CA GLY A 43 -2.95 3.78 -3.36
C GLY A 43 -4.32 4.25 -3.83
N GLN A 44 -4.42 4.79 -5.04
CA GLN A 44 -5.71 5.18 -5.64
C GLN A 44 -6.66 3.98 -5.78
N ILE A 45 -6.14 2.80 -6.13
CA ILE A 45 -6.94 1.55 -6.16
C ILE A 45 -7.41 1.17 -4.75
N HIS A 46 -6.55 1.30 -3.73
CA HIS A 46 -6.93 0.99 -2.35
C HIS A 46 -7.99 1.95 -1.80
N PHE A 47 -8.01 3.21 -2.24
CA PHE A 47 -9.10 4.13 -1.95
C PHE A 47 -10.44 3.60 -2.48
N MET A 48 -10.48 3.03 -3.68
CA MET A 48 -11.70 2.45 -4.26
C MET A 48 -12.24 1.25 -3.46
N TYR A 49 -11.38 0.60 -2.68
CA TYR A 49 -11.75 -0.48 -1.76
C TYR A 49 -12.02 0.00 -0.33
N ASP A 50 -12.07 1.32 -0.10
CA ASP A 50 -12.30 1.96 1.21
C ASP A 50 -11.30 1.51 2.30
N VAL A 51 -10.06 1.24 1.87
CA VAL A 51 -9.00 0.81 2.79
C VAL A 51 -8.51 2.00 3.61
N GLN A 52 -8.62 1.87 4.93
CA GLN A 52 -8.14 2.89 5.86
C GLN A 52 -6.60 2.91 5.95
N PRO A 53 -5.96 4.08 6.00
CA PRO A 53 -4.49 4.20 6.05
C PRO A 53 -3.83 3.41 7.19
N ALA A 54 -4.52 3.24 8.33
CA ALA A 54 -4.04 2.46 9.46
C ALA A 54 -3.70 1.00 9.10
N TYR A 55 -4.37 0.42 8.10
CA TYR A 55 -4.11 -0.95 7.66
C TYR A 55 -2.77 -1.09 6.93
N PHE A 56 -2.27 -0.04 6.27
CA PHE A 56 -0.93 -0.07 5.67
C PHE A 56 0.16 -0.14 6.75
N GLN A 57 -0.03 0.57 7.87
CA GLN A 57 0.89 0.53 8.99
C GLN A 57 0.89 -0.86 9.65
N ALA A 58 -0.27 -1.49 9.80
CA ALA A 58 -0.39 -2.86 10.29
C ALA A 58 0.29 -3.88 9.35
N ALA A 59 0.14 -3.70 8.03
CA ALA A 59 0.83 -4.54 7.03
C ALA A 59 2.35 -4.39 7.12
N LYS A 60 2.88 -3.16 7.22
CA LYS A 60 4.31 -2.90 7.45
C LYS A 60 4.82 -3.65 8.68
N SER A 61 4.16 -3.48 9.83
CA SER A 61 4.58 -4.13 11.08
C SER A 61 4.55 -5.66 10.97
N SER A 62 3.58 -6.22 10.24
CA SER A 62 3.51 -7.66 9.99
C SER A 62 4.67 -8.16 9.12
N MET A 63 5.05 -7.42 8.07
CA MET A 63 6.20 -7.76 7.22
C MET A 63 7.52 -7.69 7.97
N GLU A 64 7.72 -6.64 8.78
CA GLU A 64 8.91 -6.50 9.63
C GLU A 64 9.02 -7.65 10.65
N HIS A 65 7.88 -8.05 11.23
CA HIS A 65 7.82 -9.19 12.14
C HIS A 65 8.23 -10.49 11.43
N VAL A 66 7.69 -10.76 10.24
CA VAL A 66 8.02 -11.97 9.45
C VAL A 66 9.50 -12.01 9.07
N LEU A 67 10.08 -10.88 8.64
CA LEU A 67 11.52 -10.83 8.34
C LEU A 67 12.35 -11.15 9.59
N ASN A 68 11.97 -10.60 10.75
CA ASN A 68 12.66 -10.88 12.00
C ASN A 68 12.51 -12.34 12.45
N SER A 69 11.34 -12.96 12.27
CA SER A 69 11.14 -14.37 12.63
C SER A 69 11.91 -15.32 11.71
N VAL A 70 11.98 -15.03 10.41
CA VAL A 70 12.62 -15.90 9.41
C VAL A 70 14.15 -15.75 9.43
N LEU A 71 14.66 -14.52 9.47
CA LEU A 71 16.10 -14.27 9.40
C LEU A 71 16.79 -14.36 10.77
N GLY A 72 16.04 -14.18 11.87
CA GLY A 72 16.55 -14.30 13.23
C GLY A 72 17.82 -13.47 13.46
N LYS A 73 18.91 -14.15 13.86
CA LYS A 73 20.22 -13.51 14.13
C LYS A 73 20.85 -12.87 12.89
N ASN A 74 20.50 -13.32 11.68
CA ASN A 74 21.00 -12.74 10.43
C ASN A 74 20.30 -11.42 10.08
N PHE A 75 19.18 -11.09 10.76
CA PHE A 75 18.53 -9.79 10.64
C PHE A 75 19.25 -8.75 11.49
N THR A 76 20.45 -8.39 11.06
CA THR A 76 21.28 -7.37 11.70
C THR A 76 20.53 -6.04 11.84
N LEU A 77 21.00 -5.16 12.72
CA LEU A 77 20.44 -3.82 12.88
C LEU A 77 20.39 -3.05 11.55
N ARG A 78 21.45 -3.16 10.73
CA ARG A 78 21.51 -2.52 9.42
C ARG A 78 20.44 -3.06 8.48
N HIS A 79 20.21 -4.37 8.46
CA HIS A 79 19.12 -4.97 7.68
C HIS A 79 17.76 -4.45 8.16
N LYS A 80 17.51 -4.44 9.48
CA LYS A 80 16.26 -3.92 10.06
C LYS A 80 15.99 -2.49 9.62
N GLN A 81 16.98 -1.60 9.75
CA GLN A 81 16.87 -0.20 9.36
C GLN A 81 16.56 -0.03 7.86
N ALA A 82 17.26 -0.77 6.99
CA ALA A 82 17.05 -0.69 5.55
C ALA A 82 15.63 -1.14 5.16
N TRP A 83 15.15 -2.27 5.70
CA TRP A 83 13.81 -2.78 5.43
C TRP A 83 12.72 -1.89 6.02
N THR A 84 12.88 -1.41 7.25
CA THR A 84 11.94 -0.45 7.86
C THR A 84 11.83 0.83 7.05
N TYR A 85 12.95 1.35 6.53
CA TYR A 85 12.96 2.51 5.67
C TYR A 85 12.19 2.25 4.37
N LEU A 86 12.47 1.13 3.69
CA LEU A 86 11.76 0.75 2.47
C LEU A 86 10.26 0.62 2.70
N PHE A 87 9.83 -0.14 3.71
CA PHE A 87 8.41 -0.30 4.01
C PHE A 87 7.74 1.02 4.41
N GLN A 88 8.46 1.92 5.09
CA GLN A 88 7.93 3.24 5.41
C GLN A 88 7.68 4.06 4.14
N GLN A 89 8.59 4.02 3.16
CA GLN A 89 8.36 4.71 1.88
C GLN A 89 7.15 4.13 1.14
N ILE A 90 6.99 2.80 1.14
CA ILE A 90 5.81 2.15 0.57
C ILE A 90 4.51 2.64 1.21
N VAL A 91 4.44 2.70 2.54
CA VAL A 91 3.28 3.21 3.27
C VAL A 91 2.99 4.67 2.92
N VAL A 92 4.03 5.50 2.83
CA VAL A 92 3.90 6.92 2.47
C VAL A 92 3.36 7.08 1.06
N ASP A 93 3.92 6.38 0.07
CA ASP A 93 3.49 6.52 -1.33
C ASP A 93 2.09 5.96 -1.59
N LEU A 94 1.72 4.84 -0.94
CA LEU A 94 0.33 4.36 -0.94
C LEU A 94 -0.62 5.41 -0.34
N GLY A 95 -0.24 6.00 0.80
CA GLY A 95 -1.01 7.05 1.46
C GLY A 95 -1.21 8.27 0.56
N ARG A 96 -0.17 8.70 -0.16
CA ARG A 96 -0.26 9.78 -1.15
C ARG A 96 -1.27 9.45 -2.25
N GLY A 97 -1.25 8.22 -2.78
CA GLY A 97 -2.22 7.77 -3.77
C GLY A 97 -3.67 7.81 -3.28
N VAL A 98 -3.89 7.37 -2.04
CA VAL A 98 -5.22 7.45 -1.38
C VAL A 98 -5.67 8.90 -1.24
N GLU A 99 -4.79 9.78 -0.77
CA GLU A 99 -5.08 11.21 -0.59
C GLU A 99 -5.39 11.91 -1.91
N GLN A 100 -4.59 11.67 -2.95
CA GLN A 100 -4.83 12.19 -4.31
C GLN A 100 -6.23 11.82 -4.80
N GLN A 101 -6.63 10.55 -4.64
CA GLN A 101 -7.94 10.09 -5.06
C GLN A 101 -9.08 10.69 -4.23
N ALA A 102 -8.88 10.86 -2.91
CA ALA A 102 -9.84 11.50 -2.03
C ALA A 102 -10.09 12.97 -2.43
N VAL A 103 -9.02 13.71 -2.75
CA VAL A 103 -9.12 15.10 -3.23
C VAL A 103 -9.88 15.17 -4.56
N LEU A 104 -9.55 14.30 -5.53
CA LEU A 104 -10.24 14.21 -6.81
C LEU A 104 -11.74 13.93 -6.64
N ALA A 105 -12.08 12.93 -5.82
CA ALA A 105 -13.48 12.59 -5.53
C ALA A 105 -14.23 13.75 -4.86
N GLY A 106 -13.55 14.51 -3.99
CA GLY A 106 -14.10 15.72 -3.37
C GLY A 106 -14.39 16.83 -4.37
N HIS A 107 -13.49 17.07 -5.34
CA HIS A 107 -13.70 18.06 -6.39
C HIS A 107 -14.88 17.68 -7.31
N LEU A 108 -14.95 16.44 -7.77
CA LEU A 108 -16.07 15.96 -8.62
C LEU A 108 -17.43 16.12 -7.94
N LYS A 109 -17.51 15.84 -6.63
CA LYS A 109 -18.75 16.05 -5.84
C LYS A 109 -19.14 17.52 -5.78
N LYS A 110 -18.17 18.45 -5.65
CA LYS A 110 -18.43 19.90 -5.64
C LYS A 110 -18.92 20.39 -7.01
N GLU A 111 -18.27 19.98 -8.10
CA GLU A 111 -18.67 20.37 -9.46
C GLU A 111 -20.08 19.89 -9.80
N THR A 112 -20.40 18.63 -9.48
CA THR A 112 -21.74 18.06 -9.69
C THR A 112 -22.81 18.88 -8.97
N LYS A 113 -22.53 19.29 -7.71
CA LYS A 113 -23.43 20.13 -6.92
C LYS A 113 -23.68 21.50 -7.56
N ILE A 114 -22.63 22.17 -8.03
CA ILE A 114 -22.72 23.49 -8.70
C ILE A 114 -23.62 23.40 -9.94
N ILE A 115 -23.44 22.36 -10.77
CA ILE A 115 -24.23 22.15 -11.98
C ILE A 115 -25.71 21.93 -11.63
N THR A 116 -26.01 21.11 -10.63
CA THR A 116 -27.40 20.85 -10.21
C THR A 116 -28.09 22.09 -9.63
N GLU A 117 -27.35 22.99 -8.96
CA GLU A 117 -27.90 24.23 -8.39
C GLU A 117 -28.14 25.33 -9.44
N HIS A 118 -27.43 25.31 -10.58
CA HIS A 118 -27.60 26.30 -11.67
C HIS A 118 -28.59 25.88 -12.76
N THR A 119 -29.05 24.62 -12.75
CA THR A 119 -29.97 24.07 -13.78
C THR A 119 -31.41 23.92 -13.28
N MET A 120 -31.70 24.32 -12.03
CA MET A 120 -33.05 24.43 -11.45
C MET A 120 -33.46 25.89 -11.33
#